data_AF-A0A132GQV0-F1
#
_entry.id   AF-A0A132GQV0-F1
#
_cell.length_a   1.000
_cell.length_b   1.000
_cell.length_c   1.000
_cell.angle_alpha   90.00
_cell.angle_beta   90.00
_cell.angle_gamma   90.00
#
_symmetry.space_group_name_H-M   'P 1'
#
loop_
_entity.id
_entity.type
_entity.pdbx_description
1 polymer ?
#
loop_
_entity_poly.entity_id
_entity_poly.type
_entity_poly.pdbx_seq_one_letter_code
_entity_poly.pdbx_strand_id
1 'polypeptide(L)'
;MLEFKKYSSIENSFSREFMEHVVAEMPQDLEYVVQEKVHGANTSFLCDGETVRFAKRTSMLEDGEQFYDYPELLERYRDRVLKLFGGIKAKYPEVTHISVFGEMFGGLYPHDGVKARQKVGLIQRGVCYTPDHEFYGFDIYLFTEEGGRFLPVDEVNELFETYSFFYAKTLFRGTLTECLKQPNAFQSKIAEWLGLPVIEDNICEGIVIRPVTPMYLRNGSRVLIKSKNERFAERKSAKRRTKLFVEPVPYSEELKALIVEGETYVTENRLANVVSHIGEVHFPKDFGKVMGLFSKDVLEDFLKEHGNLYAALEKSEQKLLNKELNKFCTALVKQVYMSQAYIIE
;
A
#
# COMPACT_ATOMS: atom_id res chain seq x y z
N MET A 1 -15.30 -29.82 -4.35
CA MET A 1 -15.00 -29.50 -2.94
C MET A 1 -14.69 -28.02 -2.88
N LEU A 2 -15.25 -27.29 -1.91
CA LEU A 2 -14.95 -25.86 -1.75
C LEU A 2 -13.44 -25.63 -1.60
N GLU A 3 -12.88 -24.83 -2.50
CA GLU A 3 -11.45 -24.50 -2.52
C GLU A 3 -11.21 -23.14 -1.84
N PHE A 4 -10.19 -23.09 -0.97
CA PHE A 4 -9.78 -21.85 -0.34
C PHE A 4 -8.79 -21.06 -1.20
N LYS A 5 -9.18 -19.85 -1.62
CA LYS A 5 -8.27 -18.88 -2.22
C LYS A 5 -7.81 -17.86 -1.17
N LYS A 6 -6.50 -17.84 -0.89
CA LYS A 6 -5.90 -16.72 -0.14
C LYS A 6 -6.01 -15.43 -0.96
N TYR A 7 -6.52 -14.37 -0.33
CA TYR A 7 -6.62 -13.05 -0.96
C TYR A 7 -5.23 -12.45 -1.26
N SER A 8 -5.14 -11.73 -2.37
CA SER A 8 -3.91 -11.06 -2.82
C SER A 8 -3.39 -10.09 -1.76
N SER A 9 -2.05 -10.00 -1.61
CA SER A 9 -1.45 -8.91 -0.85
C SER A 9 -1.73 -7.58 -1.53
N ILE A 10 -1.75 -6.51 -0.72
CA ILE A 10 -1.94 -5.14 -1.19
C ILE A 10 -0.70 -4.34 -0.80
N GLU A 11 -0.04 -3.77 -1.81
CA GLU A 11 1.23 -3.07 -1.67
C GLU A 11 1.03 -1.61 -1.31
N ASN A 12 1.94 -1.07 -0.49
CA ASN A 12 1.86 0.34 -0.11
C ASN A 12 2.16 1.26 -1.30
N SER A 13 1.43 2.37 -1.43
CA SER A 13 1.63 3.39 -2.48
C SER A 13 3.00 4.05 -2.48
N PHE A 14 3.76 3.92 -1.38
CA PHE A 14 5.15 4.38 -1.27
C PHE A 14 6.19 3.27 -1.51
N SER A 15 5.76 2.05 -1.86
CA SER A 15 6.67 0.96 -2.26
C SER A 15 7.25 1.28 -3.63
N ARG A 16 8.46 1.84 -3.64
CA ARG A 16 9.09 2.33 -4.87
C ARG A 16 9.25 1.23 -5.92
N GLU A 17 9.79 0.09 -5.54
CA GLU A 17 10.02 -1.05 -6.43
C GLU A 17 8.71 -1.52 -7.08
N PHE A 18 7.68 -1.77 -6.27
CA PHE A 18 6.38 -2.18 -6.79
C PHE A 18 5.77 -1.12 -7.74
N MET A 19 5.82 0.16 -7.36
CA MET A 19 5.27 1.23 -8.19
C MET A 19 6.03 1.42 -9.50
N GLU A 20 7.35 1.24 -9.52
CA GLU A 20 8.17 1.25 -10.73
C GLU A 20 7.75 0.12 -11.68
N HIS A 21 7.49 -1.08 -11.17
CA HIS A 21 6.95 -2.19 -11.97
C HIS A 21 5.54 -1.92 -12.50
N VAL A 22 4.64 -1.37 -11.67
CA VAL A 22 3.28 -1.02 -12.12
C VAL A 22 3.34 -0.01 -13.26
N VAL A 23 4.14 1.05 -13.15
CA VAL A 23 4.27 2.07 -14.20
C VAL A 23 4.92 1.52 -15.47
N ALA A 24 5.90 0.61 -15.34
CA ALA A 24 6.62 0.05 -16.48
C ALA A 24 5.84 -1.05 -17.22
N GLU A 25 5.04 -1.85 -16.52
CA GLU A 25 4.40 -3.05 -17.07
C GLU A 25 2.92 -2.84 -17.43
N MET A 26 2.22 -1.87 -16.83
CA MET A 26 0.80 -1.65 -17.10
C MET A 26 0.56 -0.70 -18.29
N PRO A 27 -0.54 -0.88 -19.03
CA PRO A 27 -0.95 0.07 -20.07
C PRO A 27 -1.13 1.48 -19.51
N GLN A 28 -0.71 2.49 -20.26
CA GLN A 28 -0.79 3.90 -19.84
C GLN A 28 -2.24 4.41 -19.75
N ASP A 29 -3.13 3.84 -20.56
CA ASP A 29 -4.56 4.13 -20.62
C ASP A 29 -5.39 3.24 -19.68
N LEU A 30 -4.74 2.41 -18.85
CA LEU A 30 -5.43 1.58 -17.88
C LEU A 30 -6.15 2.44 -16.84
N GLU A 31 -7.46 2.22 -16.71
CA GLU A 31 -8.27 2.86 -15.69
C GLU A 31 -8.18 2.15 -14.33
N TYR A 32 -8.13 2.97 -13.29
CA TYR A 32 -8.11 2.56 -11.90
C TYR A 32 -9.33 3.13 -11.17
N VAL A 33 -9.72 2.45 -10.10
CA VAL A 33 -10.71 2.91 -9.13
C VAL A 33 -10.07 3.15 -7.78
N VAL A 34 -10.66 4.07 -7.02
CA VAL A 34 -10.35 4.35 -5.62
C VAL A 34 -11.56 3.94 -4.77
N GLN A 35 -11.33 3.13 -3.75
CA GLN A 35 -12.35 2.66 -2.82
C GLN A 35 -11.90 2.92 -1.37
N GLU A 36 -12.84 3.18 -0.45
CA GLU A 36 -12.51 3.34 0.97
C GLU A 36 -11.93 2.04 1.52
N LYS A 37 -10.78 2.13 2.18
CA LYS A 37 -10.16 1.00 2.86
C LYS A 37 -10.76 0.87 4.26
N VAL A 38 -11.44 -0.25 4.50
CA VAL A 38 -11.95 -0.60 5.84
C VAL A 38 -10.84 -1.17 6.71
N HIS A 39 -10.88 -0.77 7.97
CA HIS A 39 -10.06 -1.35 9.03
C HIS A 39 -10.87 -2.39 9.80
N GLY A 40 -10.70 -3.66 9.45
CA GLY A 40 -11.39 -4.76 10.10
C GLY A 40 -10.55 -6.03 10.11
N ALA A 41 -11.20 -7.15 9.81
CA ALA A 41 -10.57 -8.44 9.61
C ALA A 41 -10.96 -9.01 8.24
N ASN A 42 -9.96 -9.28 7.40
CA ASN A 42 -10.17 -9.88 6.09
C ASN A 42 -10.88 -11.23 6.19
N THR A 43 -11.95 -11.38 5.42
CA THR A 43 -12.79 -12.57 5.39
C THR A 43 -13.32 -12.88 3.99
N SER A 44 -13.85 -14.08 3.79
CA SER A 44 -14.60 -14.43 2.59
C SER A 44 -15.72 -15.43 2.84
N PHE A 45 -16.77 -15.34 2.03
CA PHE A 45 -17.74 -16.41 1.85
C PHE A 45 -17.30 -17.32 0.69
N LEU A 46 -17.40 -18.63 0.89
CA LEU A 46 -17.11 -19.63 -0.13
C LEU A 46 -18.40 -20.36 -0.46
N CYS A 47 -18.71 -20.50 -1.75
CA CYS A 47 -19.97 -21.08 -2.20
C CYS A 47 -19.82 -21.90 -3.47
N ASP A 48 -20.41 -23.10 -3.48
CA ASP A 48 -20.47 -24.03 -4.62
C ASP A 48 -21.89 -24.17 -5.20
N GLY A 49 -22.83 -23.40 -4.66
CA GLY A 49 -24.25 -23.41 -5.06
C GLY A 49 -25.15 -24.18 -4.10
N GLU A 50 -24.58 -24.99 -3.23
CA GLU A 50 -25.33 -25.74 -2.21
C GLU A 50 -24.88 -25.33 -0.81
N THR A 51 -23.57 -25.23 -0.59
CA THR A 51 -22.96 -24.95 0.70
C THR A 51 -22.36 -23.55 0.72
N VAL A 52 -22.55 -22.84 1.84
CA VAL A 52 -21.84 -21.59 2.13
C VAL A 52 -20.95 -21.77 3.36
N ARG A 53 -19.65 -21.52 3.20
CA ARG A 53 -18.63 -21.52 4.27
C ARG A 53 -18.05 -20.13 4.47
N PHE A 54 -17.42 -19.91 5.62
CA PHE A 54 -16.71 -18.67 5.94
C PHE A 54 -15.22 -18.94 6.08
N ALA A 55 -14.38 -18.00 5.68
CA ALA A 55 -12.94 -18.12 5.81
C ALA A 55 -12.32 -16.81 6.27
N LYS A 56 -11.33 -16.91 7.17
CA LYS A 56 -10.42 -15.81 7.46
C LYS A 56 -9.32 -15.74 6.41
N ARG A 57 -8.51 -14.69 6.46
CA ARG A 57 -7.37 -14.47 5.55
C ARG A 57 -6.47 -15.69 5.28
N THR A 58 -6.30 -16.57 6.28
CA THR A 58 -5.33 -17.66 6.24
C THR A 58 -5.94 -19.02 5.90
N SER A 59 -7.23 -19.23 6.14
CA SER A 59 -7.88 -20.53 6.03
C SER A 59 -9.41 -20.42 6.08
N MET A 60 -10.09 -21.47 5.60
CA MET A 60 -11.48 -21.73 5.97
C MET A 60 -11.61 -21.88 7.48
N LEU A 61 -12.74 -21.42 8.03
CA LEU A 61 -13.06 -21.63 9.45
C LEU A 61 -13.71 -22.99 9.64
N GLU A 62 -13.32 -23.68 10.70
CA GLU A 62 -13.92 -24.94 11.12
C GLU A 62 -15.12 -24.69 12.05
N ASP A 63 -16.00 -25.69 12.17
CA ASP A 63 -17.16 -25.61 13.07
C ASP A 63 -16.68 -25.47 14.53
N GLY A 64 -17.12 -24.40 15.19
CA GLY A 64 -16.74 -24.08 16.57
C GLY A 64 -15.44 -23.30 16.72
N GLU A 65 -14.74 -22.97 15.63
CA GLU A 65 -13.59 -22.06 15.68
C GLU A 65 -14.02 -20.66 16.15
N GLN A 66 -13.26 -20.02 17.03
CA GLN A 66 -13.57 -18.66 17.47
C GLN A 66 -13.00 -17.61 16.51
N PHE A 67 -13.86 -16.89 15.80
CA PHE A 67 -13.49 -15.76 14.95
C PHE A 67 -14.57 -14.66 15.01
N TYR A 68 -14.56 -13.87 16.08
CA TYR A 68 -15.62 -12.90 16.38
C TYR A 68 -17.01 -13.57 16.31
N ASP A 69 -18.05 -12.83 15.93
CA ASP A 69 -19.41 -13.36 15.77
C ASP A 69 -19.69 -13.78 14.31
N TYR A 70 -18.71 -14.41 13.64
CA TYR A 70 -18.89 -14.84 12.25
C TYR A 70 -20.07 -15.78 11.99
N PRO A 71 -20.55 -16.64 12.92
CA PRO A 71 -21.71 -17.49 12.64
C PRO A 71 -22.97 -16.69 12.39
N GLU A 72 -23.14 -15.55 13.08
CA GLU A 72 -24.25 -14.62 12.89
C GLU A 72 -24.21 -13.99 11.50
N LEU A 73 -23.01 -13.52 11.11
CA LEU A 73 -22.79 -12.90 9.80
C LEU A 73 -22.95 -13.92 8.67
N LEU A 74 -22.48 -15.16 8.87
CA LEU A 74 -22.68 -16.27 7.93
C LEU A 74 -24.15 -16.55 7.70
N GLU A 75 -24.94 -16.61 8.77
CA GLU A 75 -26.37 -16.88 8.65
C GLU A 75 -27.11 -15.73 7.94
N ARG A 76 -26.79 -14.47 8.27
CA ARG A 76 -27.36 -13.29 7.62
C ARG A 76 -27.08 -13.21 6.12
N TYR A 77 -25.89 -13.64 5.69
CA TYR A 77 -25.46 -13.52 4.29
C TYR A 77 -25.68 -14.80 3.47
N ARG A 78 -26.00 -15.94 4.09
CA ARG A 78 -26.13 -17.25 3.42
C ARG A 78 -26.99 -17.20 2.17
N ASP A 79 -28.23 -16.73 2.29
CA ASP A 79 -29.17 -16.66 1.16
C ASP A 79 -28.70 -15.69 0.06
N ARG A 80 -28.09 -14.55 0.44
CA ARG A 80 -27.52 -13.58 -0.52
C ARG A 80 -26.38 -14.19 -1.32
N VAL A 81 -25.50 -14.94 -0.67
CA VAL A 81 -24.36 -15.62 -1.31
C VAL A 81 -24.85 -16.71 -2.27
N LEU A 82 -25.85 -17.51 -1.87
CA LEU A 82 -26.43 -18.53 -2.75
C LEU A 82 -27.08 -17.92 -3.99
N LYS A 83 -27.86 -16.85 -3.83
CA LYS A 83 -28.47 -16.11 -4.95
C LYS A 83 -27.41 -15.49 -5.87
N LEU A 84 -26.37 -14.88 -5.28
CA LEU A 84 -25.25 -14.32 -6.02
C LEU A 84 -24.52 -15.41 -6.83
N PHE A 85 -24.29 -16.59 -6.25
CA PHE A 85 -23.73 -17.72 -6.98
C PHE A 85 -24.64 -18.14 -8.14
N GLY A 86 -25.95 -18.25 -7.93
CA GLY A 86 -26.91 -18.57 -8.99
C GLY A 86 -26.85 -17.59 -10.16
N GLY A 87 -26.76 -16.28 -9.88
CA GLY A 87 -26.56 -15.24 -10.90
C GLY A 87 -25.25 -15.37 -11.66
N ILE A 88 -24.15 -15.62 -10.95
CA ILE A 88 -22.83 -15.86 -11.56
C ILE A 88 -22.86 -17.11 -12.43
N LYS A 89 -23.42 -18.22 -11.94
CA LYS A 89 -23.50 -19.50 -12.67
C LYS A 89 -24.35 -19.39 -13.93
N ALA A 90 -25.40 -18.56 -13.92
CA ALA A 90 -26.20 -18.28 -15.12
C ALA A 90 -25.39 -17.54 -16.20
N LYS A 91 -24.48 -16.64 -15.80
CA LYS A 91 -23.62 -15.87 -16.72
C LYS A 91 -22.36 -16.63 -17.12
N TYR A 92 -21.83 -17.46 -16.23
CA TYR A 92 -20.61 -18.25 -16.37
C TYR A 92 -20.90 -19.71 -16.01
N PRO A 93 -21.50 -20.50 -16.93
CA PRO A 93 -21.89 -21.89 -16.67
C PRO A 93 -20.73 -22.79 -16.26
N GLU A 94 -19.49 -22.44 -16.60
CA GLU A 94 -18.27 -23.17 -16.25
C GLU A 94 -17.84 -23.02 -14.78
N VAL A 95 -18.41 -22.04 -14.04
CA VAL A 95 -18.02 -21.76 -12.66
C VAL A 95 -18.45 -22.89 -11.73
N THR A 96 -17.50 -23.49 -11.01
CA THR A 96 -17.76 -24.59 -10.07
C THR A 96 -18.02 -24.08 -8.66
N HIS A 97 -17.30 -23.04 -8.24
CA HIS A 97 -17.45 -22.40 -6.95
C HIS A 97 -16.95 -20.94 -7.01
N ILE A 98 -17.26 -20.15 -5.99
CA ILE A 98 -16.80 -18.77 -5.85
C ILE A 98 -16.21 -18.49 -4.47
N SER A 99 -15.37 -17.47 -4.39
CA SER A 99 -15.04 -16.77 -3.14
C SER A 99 -15.47 -15.31 -3.22
N VAL A 100 -16.31 -14.89 -2.28
CA VAL A 100 -16.74 -13.49 -2.12
C VAL A 100 -15.90 -12.86 -1.01
N PHE A 101 -14.92 -12.03 -1.39
CA PHE A 101 -13.99 -11.40 -0.46
C PHE A 101 -14.53 -10.10 0.09
N GLY A 102 -14.30 -9.89 1.37
CA GLY A 102 -14.62 -8.65 2.06
C GLY A 102 -13.84 -8.46 3.35
N GLU A 103 -14.23 -7.43 4.08
CA GLU A 103 -13.73 -7.13 5.41
C GLU A 103 -14.89 -7.30 6.40
N MET A 104 -14.69 -8.07 7.48
CA MET A 104 -15.58 -8.05 8.63
C MET A 104 -15.18 -6.88 9.54
N PHE A 105 -16.12 -6.02 9.91
CA PHE A 105 -15.81 -4.79 10.65
C PHE A 105 -16.92 -4.43 11.65
N GLY A 106 -16.63 -3.47 12.55
CA GLY A 106 -17.59 -2.94 13.52
C GLY A 106 -17.37 -3.43 14.96
N GLY A 107 -18.45 -3.40 15.74
CA GLY A 107 -18.50 -3.75 17.16
C GLY A 107 -18.35 -2.58 18.14
N LEU A 108 -18.32 -1.33 17.65
CA LEU A 108 -18.36 -0.13 18.49
C LEU A 108 -18.84 1.08 17.70
N TYR A 109 -19.75 1.84 18.32
CA TYR A 109 -20.21 3.11 17.80
C TYR A 109 -20.57 4.07 18.93
N PRO A 110 -19.64 4.95 19.36
CA PRO A 110 -19.82 5.80 20.53
C PRO A 110 -20.61 7.06 20.18
N HIS A 111 -21.93 6.93 20.05
CA HIS A 111 -22.83 8.05 19.77
C HIS A 111 -24.13 7.92 20.56
N ASP A 112 -24.59 8.99 21.21
CA ASP A 112 -25.75 8.98 22.12
C ASP A 112 -27.05 8.49 21.47
N GLY A 113 -27.23 8.82 20.18
CA GLY A 113 -28.35 8.37 19.35
C GLY A 113 -28.29 6.90 18.90
N VAL A 114 -27.23 6.15 19.24
CA VAL A 114 -27.02 4.77 18.80
C VAL A 114 -26.90 3.86 20.02
N LYS A 115 -27.80 2.87 20.12
CA LYS A 115 -27.77 1.91 21.21
C LYS A 115 -26.53 1.02 21.09
N ALA A 116 -25.71 1.01 22.13
CA ALA A 116 -24.63 0.05 22.25
C ALA A 116 -25.17 -1.38 22.21
N ARG A 117 -24.50 -2.26 21.45
CA ARG A 117 -24.85 -3.66 21.34
C ARG A 117 -24.08 -4.45 22.38
N GLN A 118 -24.79 -5.20 23.22
CA GLN A 118 -24.16 -6.05 24.22
C GLN A 118 -23.58 -7.29 23.54
N LYS A 119 -22.42 -7.75 24.01
CA LYS A 119 -21.74 -8.98 23.57
C LYS A 119 -21.17 -8.99 22.14
N VAL A 120 -21.18 -7.87 21.42
CA VAL A 120 -20.46 -7.75 20.14
C VAL A 120 -19.03 -7.29 20.42
N GLY A 121 -18.05 -8.08 20.00
CA GLY A 121 -16.63 -7.76 20.20
C GLY A 121 -16.14 -6.68 19.23
N LEU A 122 -15.32 -5.73 19.68
CA LEU A 122 -14.68 -4.77 18.77
C LEU A 122 -13.64 -5.47 17.88
N ILE A 123 -13.75 -5.31 16.56
CA ILE A 123 -12.80 -5.93 15.60
C ILE A 123 -11.49 -5.15 15.48
N GLN A 124 -11.56 -3.83 15.30
CA GLN A 124 -10.40 -2.94 15.20
C GLN A 124 -10.65 -1.60 15.85
N ARG A 125 -9.59 -0.96 16.36
CA ARG A 125 -9.64 0.38 16.93
C ARG A 125 -9.30 1.44 15.88
N GLY A 126 -9.81 2.65 16.06
CA GLY A 126 -9.37 3.85 15.34
C GLY A 126 -10.42 4.46 14.41
N VAL A 127 -11.32 3.64 13.84
CA VAL A 127 -12.47 4.13 13.05
C VAL A 127 -13.72 3.43 13.56
N CYS A 128 -14.79 4.20 13.79
CA CYS A 128 -16.08 3.71 14.26
C CYS A 128 -17.03 3.56 13.07
N TYR A 129 -17.44 2.35 12.74
CA TYR A 129 -18.26 2.10 11.56
C TYR A 129 -19.72 1.78 11.91
N THR A 130 -19.94 0.85 12.84
CA THR A 130 -21.26 0.36 13.24
C THR A 130 -21.17 -0.34 14.60
N PRO A 131 -22.24 -0.31 15.44
CA PRO A 131 -22.23 -1.00 16.73
C PRO A 131 -22.33 -2.54 16.60
N ASP A 132 -22.75 -3.05 15.44
CA ASP A 132 -22.83 -4.48 15.13
C ASP A 132 -21.59 -4.95 14.33
N HIS A 133 -21.55 -6.22 13.94
CA HIS A 133 -20.64 -6.68 12.88
C HIS A 133 -21.33 -6.60 11.51
N GLU A 134 -20.55 -6.20 10.52
CA GLU A 134 -20.99 -6.12 9.14
C GLU A 134 -19.88 -6.62 8.19
N PHE A 135 -20.29 -7.03 6.99
CA PHE A 135 -19.42 -7.46 5.91
C PHE A 135 -19.30 -6.35 4.86
N TYR A 136 -18.07 -6.01 4.45
CA TYR A 136 -17.79 -5.06 3.39
C TYR A 136 -17.14 -5.76 2.19
N GLY A 137 -17.94 -6.14 1.20
CA GLY A 137 -17.50 -6.85 0.00
C GLY A 137 -16.64 -5.99 -0.92
N PHE A 138 -15.56 -6.54 -1.47
CA PHE A 138 -14.68 -5.81 -2.40
C PHE A 138 -14.12 -6.65 -3.57
N ASP A 139 -14.31 -7.97 -3.58
CA ASP A 139 -13.88 -8.81 -4.70
C ASP A 139 -14.69 -10.10 -4.80
N ILE A 140 -14.75 -10.65 -6.00
CA ILE A 140 -15.28 -11.99 -6.24
C ILE A 140 -14.26 -12.75 -7.09
N TYR A 141 -13.89 -13.95 -6.66
CA TYR A 141 -13.04 -14.87 -7.40
C TYR A 141 -13.87 -16.07 -7.86
N LEU A 142 -13.74 -16.39 -9.14
CA LEU A 142 -14.40 -17.51 -9.79
C LEU A 142 -13.43 -18.68 -9.88
N PHE A 143 -13.91 -19.87 -9.57
CA PHE A 143 -13.21 -21.12 -9.83
C PHE A 143 -13.91 -21.86 -10.96
N THR A 144 -13.10 -22.44 -11.84
CA THR A 144 -13.50 -23.29 -12.97
C THR A 144 -12.58 -24.51 -12.99
N GLU A 145 -12.87 -25.51 -13.81
CA GLU A 145 -11.97 -26.66 -13.97
C GLU A 145 -10.61 -26.27 -14.59
N GLU A 146 -10.57 -25.18 -15.39
CA GLU A 146 -9.37 -24.72 -16.09
C GLU A 146 -8.52 -23.72 -15.28
N GLY A 147 -8.99 -23.35 -14.08
CA GLY A 147 -8.35 -22.35 -13.23
C GLY A 147 -9.34 -21.34 -12.66
N GLY A 148 -8.85 -20.18 -12.22
CA GLY A 148 -9.71 -19.16 -11.64
C GLY A 148 -9.27 -17.73 -11.92
N ARG A 149 -10.20 -16.80 -11.72
CA ARG A 149 -9.98 -15.37 -12.01
C ARG A 149 -10.82 -14.48 -11.10
N PHE A 150 -10.33 -13.28 -10.84
CA PHE A 150 -11.14 -12.22 -10.23
C PHE A 150 -12.06 -11.58 -11.28
N LEU A 151 -13.24 -11.15 -10.84
CA LEU A 151 -14.14 -10.35 -11.64
C LEU A 151 -13.68 -8.87 -11.73
N PRO A 152 -14.01 -8.16 -12.83
CA PRO A 152 -13.86 -6.71 -12.92
C PRO A 152 -14.65 -5.97 -11.84
N VAL A 153 -14.15 -4.80 -11.42
CA VAL A 153 -14.77 -3.99 -10.36
C VAL A 153 -16.21 -3.64 -10.67
N ASP A 154 -16.49 -3.21 -11.90
CA ASP A 154 -17.83 -2.77 -12.30
C ASP A 154 -18.84 -3.93 -12.17
N GLU A 155 -18.44 -5.13 -12.57
CA GLU A 155 -19.26 -6.33 -12.44
C GLU A 155 -19.43 -6.76 -10.97
N VAL A 156 -18.37 -6.70 -10.17
CA VAL A 156 -18.46 -6.98 -8.73
C VAL A 156 -19.43 -6.03 -8.04
N ASN A 157 -19.36 -4.74 -8.34
CA ASN A 157 -20.24 -3.73 -7.76
C ASN A 157 -21.70 -3.96 -8.19
N GLU A 158 -21.95 -4.26 -9.46
CA GLU A 158 -23.28 -4.57 -9.98
C GLU A 158 -23.88 -5.81 -9.28
N LEU A 159 -23.09 -6.88 -9.11
CA LEU A 159 -23.49 -8.07 -8.38
C LEU A 159 -23.79 -7.76 -6.91
N PHE A 160 -22.93 -6.99 -6.25
CA PHE A 160 -23.15 -6.62 -4.85
C PHE A 160 -24.40 -5.77 -4.66
N GLU A 161 -24.66 -4.81 -5.55
CA GLU A 161 -25.88 -4.00 -5.54
C GLU A 161 -27.11 -4.89 -5.75
N THR A 162 -27.08 -5.73 -6.79
CA THR A 162 -28.19 -6.64 -7.17
C THR A 162 -28.58 -7.58 -6.03
N TYR A 163 -27.60 -8.14 -5.32
CA TYR A 163 -27.81 -9.10 -4.25
C TYR A 163 -27.74 -8.48 -2.84
N SER A 164 -27.80 -7.15 -2.75
CA SER A 164 -27.88 -6.39 -1.50
C SER A 164 -26.74 -6.67 -0.50
N PHE A 165 -25.51 -6.73 -1.00
CA PHE A 165 -24.31 -6.72 -0.17
C PHE A 165 -23.95 -5.29 0.22
N PHE A 166 -23.36 -5.11 1.39
CA PHE A 166 -22.63 -3.87 1.71
C PHE A 166 -21.21 -3.99 1.13
N TYR A 167 -20.78 -3.01 0.34
CA TYR A 167 -19.59 -3.16 -0.50
C TYR A 167 -18.78 -1.88 -0.72
N ALA A 168 -17.59 -2.08 -1.26
CA ALA A 168 -16.66 -1.03 -1.61
C ALA A 168 -17.10 -0.22 -2.83
N LYS A 169 -17.87 0.86 -2.59
CA LYS A 169 -18.28 1.78 -3.66
C LYS A 169 -17.08 2.52 -4.25
N THR A 170 -17.07 2.68 -5.57
CA THR A 170 -16.07 3.48 -6.28
C THR A 170 -16.23 4.95 -5.88
N LEU A 171 -15.21 5.50 -5.21
CA LEU A 171 -15.16 6.91 -4.80
C LEU A 171 -14.62 7.82 -5.90
N PHE A 172 -13.69 7.28 -6.71
CA PHE A 172 -13.07 7.98 -7.83
C PHE A 172 -12.63 6.97 -8.88
N ARG A 173 -12.64 7.38 -10.15
CA ARG A 173 -12.17 6.59 -11.30
C ARG A 173 -11.34 7.48 -12.21
N GLY A 174 -10.21 6.96 -12.68
CA GLY A 174 -9.32 7.69 -13.59
C GLY A 174 -7.99 6.98 -13.79
N THR A 175 -6.99 7.72 -14.24
CA THR A 175 -5.62 7.21 -14.41
C THR A 175 -4.97 6.87 -13.05
N LEU A 176 -3.89 6.08 -13.07
CA LEU A 176 -3.10 5.79 -11.87
C LEU A 176 -2.64 7.07 -11.16
N THR A 177 -2.16 8.05 -11.93
CA THR A 177 -1.67 9.34 -11.40
C THR A 177 -2.77 10.12 -10.70
N GLU A 178 -3.97 10.18 -11.28
CA GLU A 178 -5.12 10.86 -10.67
C GLU A 178 -5.60 10.14 -9.42
N CYS A 179 -5.64 8.80 -9.44
CA CYS A 179 -6.00 7.99 -8.29
C CYS A 179 -5.01 8.15 -7.12
N LEU A 180 -3.71 8.23 -7.39
CA LEU A 180 -2.67 8.43 -6.37
C LEU A 180 -2.72 9.82 -5.72
N LYS A 181 -3.31 10.82 -6.40
CA LYS A 181 -3.54 12.17 -5.86
C LYS A 181 -4.77 12.26 -4.97
N GLN A 182 -5.64 11.24 -4.96
CA GLN A 182 -6.84 11.27 -4.12
C GLN A 182 -6.48 11.33 -2.62
N PRO A 183 -7.26 12.07 -1.82
CA PRO A 183 -7.02 12.15 -0.39
C PRO A 183 -7.20 10.77 0.25
N ASN A 184 -6.26 10.40 1.11
CA ASN A 184 -6.32 9.16 1.91
C ASN A 184 -6.72 9.40 3.37
N ALA A 185 -7.05 10.65 3.71
CA ALA A 185 -7.55 11.06 5.02
C ALA A 185 -8.81 11.90 4.78
N PHE A 186 -9.96 11.29 5.01
CA PHE A 186 -11.27 11.95 4.94
C PHE A 186 -12.21 11.29 5.95
N GLN A 187 -13.30 11.98 6.27
CA GLN A 187 -14.36 11.44 7.12
C GLN A 187 -14.90 10.14 6.50
N SER A 188 -14.83 9.02 7.22
CA SER A 188 -15.32 7.73 6.72
C SER A 188 -16.78 7.84 6.27
N LYS A 189 -17.08 7.32 5.07
CA LYS A 189 -18.43 7.36 4.48
C LYS A 189 -19.29 6.17 4.93
N ILE A 190 -18.68 5.17 5.55
CA ILE A 190 -19.33 3.88 5.81
C ILE A 190 -20.47 3.99 6.81
N ALA A 191 -20.28 4.74 7.90
CA ALA A 191 -21.34 4.91 8.88
C ALA A 191 -22.56 5.64 8.27
N GLU A 192 -22.32 6.66 7.44
CA GLU A 192 -23.37 7.35 6.68
C GLU A 192 -24.09 6.38 5.74
N TRP A 193 -23.37 5.53 5.01
CA TRP A 193 -23.97 4.52 4.13
C TRP A 193 -24.78 3.46 4.87
N LEU A 194 -24.49 3.24 6.16
CA LEU A 194 -25.26 2.37 7.05
C LEU A 194 -26.43 3.11 7.75
N GLY A 195 -26.63 4.40 7.46
CA GLY A 195 -27.69 5.20 8.06
C GLY A 195 -27.43 5.59 9.52
N LEU A 196 -26.17 5.59 9.95
CA LEU A 196 -25.76 5.96 11.32
C LEU A 196 -25.39 7.45 11.40
N PRO A 197 -25.62 8.10 12.57
CA PRO A 197 -25.33 9.51 12.77
C PRO A 197 -23.83 9.80 12.77
N VAL A 198 -23.42 10.94 12.25
CA VAL A 198 -22.00 11.30 12.11
C VAL A 198 -21.29 11.33 13.47
N ILE A 199 -20.09 10.74 13.52
CA ILE A 199 -19.12 10.94 14.59
C ILE A 199 -18.04 11.89 14.08
N GLU A 200 -17.80 13.00 14.79
CA GLU A 200 -16.76 13.95 14.44
C GLU A 200 -15.36 13.30 14.47
N ASP A 201 -14.50 13.71 13.53
CA ASP A 201 -13.11 13.24 13.41
C ASP A 201 -12.95 11.71 13.23
N ASN A 202 -13.97 11.04 12.69
CA ASN A 202 -13.93 9.61 12.37
C ASN A 202 -13.29 9.37 10.99
N ILE A 203 -12.00 9.69 10.91
CA ILE A 203 -11.21 9.62 9.68
C ILE A 203 -10.98 8.16 9.26
N CYS A 204 -11.22 7.83 7.98
CA CYS A 204 -11.04 6.49 7.42
C CYS A 204 -9.60 5.95 7.61
N GLU A 205 -9.34 4.66 7.39
CA GLU A 205 -7.95 4.14 7.39
C GLU A 205 -7.14 4.67 6.21
N GLY A 206 -7.80 4.79 5.06
CA GLY A 206 -7.17 5.13 3.79
C GLY A 206 -8.01 4.71 2.59
N ILE A 207 -7.32 4.53 1.47
CA ILE A 207 -7.91 4.10 0.21
C ILE A 207 -7.18 2.88 -0.36
N VAL A 208 -7.92 2.07 -1.11
CA VAL A 208 -7.39 1.06 -2.03
C VAL A 208 -7.51 1.59 -3.44
N ILE A 209 -6.44 1.46 -4.22
CA ILE A 209 -6.37 1.81 -5.64
C ILE A 209 -6.09 0.52 -6.41
N ARG A 210 -6.94 0.22 -7.40
CA ARG A 210 -6.83 -1.00 -8.22
C ARG A 210 -7.33 -0.76 -9.64
N PRO A 211 -6.80 -1.48 -10.64
CA PRO A 211 -7.35 -1.49 -11.99
C PRO A 211 -8.83 -1.90 -11.99
N VAL A 212 -9.62 -1.33 -12.91
CA VAL A 212 -11.03 -1.73 -13.13
C VAL A 212 -11.10 -3.21 -13.49
N THR A 213 -10.27 -3.65 -14.45
CA THR A 213 -10.08 -5.06 -14.80
C THR A 213 -8.83 -5.60 -14.09
N PRO A 214 -8.89 -6.72 -13.35
CA PRO A 214 -7.75 -7.22 -12.59
C PRO A 214 -6.49 -7.42 -13.44
N MET A 215 -5.39 -6.76 -13.06
CA MET A 215 -4.09 -6.89 -13.70
C MET A 215 -3.05 -7.52 -12.77
N TYR A 216 -2.03 -8.13 -13.35
CA TYR A 216 -0.93 -8.78 -12.65
C TYR A 216 0.40 -8.37 -13.28
N LEU A 217 1.41 -8.19 -12.44
CA LEU A 217 2.80 -8.04 -12.85
C LEU A 217 3.34 -9.37 -13.38
N ARG A 218 4.45 -9.34 -14.12
CA ARG A 218 5.12 -10.54 -14.65
C ARG A 218 5.53 -11.54 -13.56
N ASN A 219 5.76 -11.06 -12.34
CA ASN A 219 6.07 -11.91 -11.19
C ASN A 219 4.83 -12.57 -10.55
N GLY A 220 3.64 -12.40 -11.14
CA GLY A 220 2.38 -12.95 -10.64
C GLY A 220 1.68 -12.12 -9.56
N SER A 221 2.30 -11.03 -9.10
CA SER A 221 1.68 -10.14 -8.10
C SER A 221 0.52 -9.37 -8.71
N ARG A 222 -0.62 -9.36 -8.03
CA ARG A 222 -1.79 -8.57 -8.46
C ARG A 222 -1.53 -7.09 -8.24
N VAL A 223 -1.94 -6.25 -9.18
CA VAL A 223 -1.85 -4.80 -9.07
C VAL A 223 -2.93 -4.29 -8.10
N LEU A 224 -2.59 -4.24 -6.82
CA LEU A 224 -3.42 -3.69 -5.75
C LEU A 224 -2.57 -2.77 -4.89
N ILE A 225 -2.97 -1.51 -4.78
CA ILE A 225 -2.24 -0.47 -4.06
C ILE A 225 -3.07 -0.01 -2.86
N LYS A 226 -2.46 0.16 -1.70
CA LYS A 226 -3.07 0.82 -0.53
C LYS A 226 -2.36 2.13 -0.23
N SER A 227 -3.14 3.15 0.09
CA SER A 227 -2.65 4.42 0.60
C SER A 227 -3.35 4.71 1.92
N LYS A 228 -2.63 4.51 3.04
CA LYS A 228 -3.15 4.79 4.39
C LYS A 228 -2.74 6.18 4.86
N ASN A 229 -3.56 6.81 5.69
CA ASN A 229 -3.15 8.07 6.30
C ASN A 229 -2.19 7.87 7.48
N GLU A 230 -1.71 9.00 8.01
CA GLU A 230 -0.67 9.04 9.04
C GLU A 230 -1.12 8.43 10.37
N ARG A 231 -2.42 8.43 10.71
CA ARG A 231 -2.95 7.79 11.94
C ARG A 231 -2.78 6.26 11.90
N PHE A 232 -2.76 5.68 10.70
CA PHE A 232 -2.65 4.24 10.45
C PHE A 232 -1.31 3.85 9.80
N ALA A 233 -0.31 4.73 9.85
CA ALA A 233 1.00 4.46 9.30
C ALA A 233 1.68 3.32 10.09
N GLU A 234 1.95 2.22 9.41
CA GLU A 234 2.64 1.03 9.96
C GLU A 234 4.14 1.28 10.25
N ARG A 235 4.65 2.50 9.98
CA ARG A 235 6.00 2.96 10.33
C ARG A 235 5.91 4.36 10.94
N LYS A 236 6.62 4.61 12.05
CA LYS A 236 6.88 5.99 12.51
C LYS A 236 7.53 6.76 11.37
N SER A 237 6.99 7.94 11.07
CA SER A 237 7.29 8.77 9.91
C SER A 237 8.80 8.89 9.62
N ALA A 238 9.28 8.10 8.65
CA ALA A 238 10.35 8.60 7.79
C ALA A 238 9.70 9.68 6.94
N LYS A 239 10.06 10.96 7.18
CA LYS A 239 9.55 12.16 6.50
C LYS A 239 9.02 11.85 5.09
N ARG A 240 7.71 12.04 4.91
CA ARG A 240 6.98 11.93 3.64
C ARG A 240 7.82 12.56 2.53
N ARG A 241 8.30 11.74 1.60
CA ARG A 241 8.80 12.19 0.31
C ARG A 241 8.19 11.26 -0.73
N THR A 242 7.02 11.66 -1.22
CA THR A 242 6.41 11.14 -2.45
C THR A 242 7.34 11.51 -3.62
N LYS A 243 8.48 10.81 -3.74
CA LYS A 243 9.51 11.04 -4.77
C LYS A 243 9.14 10.48 -6.14
N LEU A 244 8.03 9.74 -6.24
CA LEU A 244 7.61 9.09 -7.48
C LEU A 244 7.02 10.08 -8.51
N PHE A 245 6.57 11.26 -8.07
CA PHE A 245 5.95 12.27 -8.94
C PHE A 245 6.27 13.71 -8.52
N VAL A 246 7.48 13.95 -7.99
CA VAL A 246 8.05 15.29 -8.13
C VAL A 246 8.49 15.32 -9.58
N GLU A 247 7.79 16.07 -10.44
CA GLU A 247 8.36 16.46 -11.73
C GLU A 247 9.82 16.81 -11.48
N PRO A 248 10.80 16.27 -12.23
CA PRO A 248 12.18 16.68 -12.04
C PRO A 248 12.20 18.18 -12.17
N VAL A 249 12.35 18.89 -11.04
CA VAL A 249 12.62 20.31 -11.05
C VAL A 249 13.87 20.40 -11.92
N PRO A 250 13.78 21.01 -13.11
CA PRO A 250 14.94 21.10 -13.98
C PRO A 250 16.05 21.70 -13.13
N TYR A 251 17.21 21.05 -13.09
CA TYR A 251 18.33 21.59 -12.32
C TYR A 251 18.59 22.98 -12.88
N SER A 252 18.61 23.99 -12.02
CA SER A 252 19.15 25.29 -12.41
C SER A 252 20.56 25.10 -12.96
N GLU A 253 20.98 25.96 -13.88
CA GLU A 253 22.34 25.90 -14.43
C GLU A 253 23.38 26.10 -13.31
N GLU A 254 23.02 26.88 -12.29
CA GLU A 254 23.77 27.09 -11.06
C GLU A 254 23.92 25.79 -10.25
N LEU A 255 22.84 25.02 -10.07
CA LEU A 255 22.91 23.72 -9.40
C LEU A 255 23.75 22.71 -10.20
N LYS A 256 23.62 22.68 -11.53
CA LYS A 256 24.43 21.80 -12.40
C LYS A 256 25.91 22.10 -12.25
N ALA A 257 26.28 23.37 -12.31
CA ALA A 257 27.67 23.80 -12.13
C ALA A 257 28.21 23.38 -10.75
N LEU A 258 27.44 23.59 -9.69
CA LEU A 258 27.85 23.22 -8.33
C LEU A 258 27.95 21.70 -8.11
N ILE A 259 27.12 20.89 -8.79
CA ILE A 259 27.25 19.42 -8.74
C ILE A 259 28.57 18.99 -9.36
N VAL A 260 28.92 19.53 -10.53
CA VAL A 260 30.20 19.22 -11.22
C VAL A 260 31.39 19.63 -10.36
N GLU A 261 31.38 20.84 -9.80
CA GLU A 261 32.43 21.29 -8.90
C GLU A 261 32.50 20.41 -7.65
N GLY A 262 31.37 20.09 -7.03
CA GLY A 262 31.32 19.27 -5.83
C GLY A 262 31.81 17.83 -6.03
N GLU A 263 31.65 17.25 -7.22
CA GLU A 263 32.21 15.94 -7.56
C GLU A 263 33.74 15.93 -7.46
N THR A 264 34.41 17.03 -7.82
CA THR A 264 35.88 17.13 -7.76
C THR A 264 36.46 17.04 -6.34
N TYR A 265 35.64 17.30 -5.32
CA TYR A 265 36.04 17.18 -3.92
C TYR A 265 36.01 15.71 -3.45
N VAL A 266 35.32 14.82 -4.17
CA VAL A 266 35.17 13.41 -3.80
C VAL A 266 36.37 12.61 -4.31
N THR A 267 37.45 12.59 -3.52
CA THR A 267 38.73 11.96 -3.91
C THR A 267 39.15 10.84 -2.96
N GLU A 268 39.91 9.88 -3.50
CA GLU A 268 40.50 8.80 -2.70
C GLU A 268 41.41 9.34 -1.58
N ASN A 269 42.14 10.42 -1.84
CA ASN A 269 43.00 11.05 -0.82
C ASN A 269 42.19 11.58 0.37
N ARG A 270 41.04 12.23 0.14
CA ARG A 270 40.18 12.68 1.25
C ARG A 270 39.60 11.50 2.00
N LEU A 271 39.17 10.45 1.28
CA LEU A 271 38.70 9.22 1.92
C LEU A 271 39.79 8.58 2.79
N ALA A 272 41.04 8.51 2.29
CA ALA A 272 42.18 7.99 3.05
C ALA A 272 42.49 8.84 4.29
N ASN A 273 42.42 10.17 4.18
CA ASN A 273 42.59 11.09 5.32
C ASN A 273 41.49 10.93 6.38
N VAL A 274 40.24 10.75 5.95
CA VAL A 274 39.13 10.48 6.86
C VAL A 274 39.34 9.16 7.59
N VAL A 275 39.76 8.12 6.88
CA VAL A 275 40.01 6.79 7.47
C VAL A 275 41.20 6.82 8.43
N SER A 276 42.28 7.54 8.11
CA SER A 276 43.43 7.66 9.02
C SER A 276 43.07 8.34 10.35
N HIS A 277 42.11 9.27 10.35
CA HIS A 277 41.58 9.87 11.58
C HIS A 277 40.60 8.97 12.36
N ILE A 278 40.03 7.95 11.72
CA ILE A 278 39.18 6.95 12.39
C ILE A 278 40.04 5.88 13.08
N GLY A 279 41.17 5.50 12.48
CA GLY A 279 42.00 4.38 12.89
C GLY A 279 41.64 3.10 12.13
N GLU A 280 41.59 1.97 12.83
CA GLU A 280 41.23 0.68 12.22
C GLU A 280 39.74 0.67 11.83
N VAL A 281 39.45 0.28 10.58
CA VAL A 281 38.09 0.21 10.02
C VAL A 281 37.81 -1.19 9.49
N HIS A 282 36.65 -1.73 9.82
CA HIS A 282 36.22 -3.07 9.41
C HIS A 282 34.98 -2.97 8.51
N PHE A 283 35.13 -3.28 7.23
CA PHE A 283 34.01 -3.35 6.30
C PHE A 283 33.37 -4.75 6.33
N PRO A 284 32.02 -4.87 6.22
CA PRO A 284 31.05 -3.80 5.96
C PRO A 284 30.53 -3.06 7.20
N LYS A 285 30.93 -3.46 8.41
CA LYS A 285 30.39 -2.95 9.69
C LYS A 285 30.54 -1.43 9.85
N ASP A 286 31.70 -0.88 9.46
CA ASP A 286 32.03 0.53 9.62
C ASP A 286 31.65 1.41 8.42
N PHE A 287 30.96 0.84 7.42
CA PHE A 287 30.56 1.56 6.20
C PHE A 287 29.80 2.86 6.52
N GLY A 288 28.82 2.80 7.42
CA GLY A 288 28.04 3.98 7.81
C GLY A 288 28.86 5.06 8.50
N LYS A 289 29.85 4.66 9.31
CA LYS A 289 30.76 5.58 10.02
C LYS A 289 31.70 6.29 9.05
N VAL A 290 32.35 5.52 8.16
CA VAL A 290 33.25 6.06 7.12
C VAL A 290 32.48 6.96 6.16
N MET A 291 31.31 6.53 5.69
CA MET A 291 30.45 7.34 4.82
C MET A 291 30.03 8.67 5.44
N GLY A 292 29.62 8.65 6.72
CA GLY A 292 29.17 9.86 7.41
C GLY A 292 30.30 10.87 7.58
N LEU A 293 31.49 10.41 7.97
CA LEU A 293 32.66 11.28 8.14
C LEU A 293 33.19 11.79 6.80
N PHE A 294 33.23 10.94 5.77
CA PHE A 294 33.70 11.34 4.45
C PHE A 294 32.77 12.34 3.76
N SER A 295 31.46 12.11 3.83
CA SER A 295 30.48 13.04 3.25
C SER A 295 30.50 14.40 3.97
N LYS A 296 30.78 14.40 5.28
CA LYS A 296 30.96 15.62 6.06
C LYS A 296 32.22 16.37 5.65
N ASP A 297 33.36 15.68 5.54
CA ASP A 297 34.64 16.26 5.10
C ASP A 297 34.52 16.91 3.71
N VAL A 298 33.94 16.19 2.75
CA VAL A 298 33.70 16.70 1.38
C VAL A 298 32.80 17.93 1.40
N LEU A 299 31.69 17.90 2.13
CA LEU A 299 30.77 19.03 2.21
C LEU A 299 31.40 20.25 2.89
N GLU A 300 32.12 20.05 4.00
CA GLU A 300 32.78 21.14 4.72
C GLU A 300 33.84 21.81 3.86
N ASP A 301 34.63 21.05 3.09
CA ASP A 301 35.65 21.63 2.22
C ASP A 301 35.05 22.33 1.01
N PHE A 302 34.05 21.72 0.37
CA PHE A 302 33.29 22.34 -0.71
C PHE A 302 32.65 23.68 -0.29
N LEU A 303 32.09 23.75 0.92
CA LEU A 303 31.45 24.97 1.42
C LEU A 303 32.43 26.10 1.75
N LYS A 304 33.73 25.84 1.92
CA LYS A 304 34.72 26.91 2.11
C LYS A 304 34.85 27.77 0.86
N GLU A 305 34.83 27.15 -0.32
CA GLU A 305 35.01 27.86 -1.60
C GLU A 305 33.67 28.24 -2.24
N HIS A 306 32.64 27.39 -2.10
CA HIS A 306 31.35 27.56 -2.77
C HIS A 306 30.19 27.91 -1.81
N GLY A 307 30.46 28.21 -0.54
CA GLY A 307 29.43 28.43 0.48
C GLY A 307 28.42 29.53 0.15
N ASN A 308 28.87 30.63 -0.48
CA ASN A 308 27.99 31.72 -0.89
C ASN A 308 27.06 31.30 -2.04
N LEU A 309 27.58 30.56 -3.03
CA LEU A 309 26.80 30.04 -4.15
C LEU A 309 25.81 28.97 -3.68
N TYR A 310 26.24 28.10 -2.77
CA TYR A 310 25.38 27.12 -2.11
C TYR A 310 24.23 27.77 -1.33
N ALA A 311 24.52 28.84 -0.58
CA ALA A 311 23.51 29.57 0.19
C ALA A 311 22.50 30.31 -0.71
N ALA A 312 22.91 30.69 -1.92
CA ALA A 312 22.06 31.33 -2.91
C ALA A 312 21.07 30.37 -3.61
N LEU A 313 21.34 29.05 -3.60
CA LEU A 313 20.41 28.05 -4.09
C LEU A 313 19.13 27.99 -3.25
N GLU A 314 18.02 27.56 -3.87
CA GLU A 314 16.81 27.27 -3.12
C GLU A 314 17.02 26.12 -2.12
N LYS A 315 16.26 26.10 -1.01
CA LYS A 315 16.34 25.01 -0.01
C LYS A 315 16.05 23.62 -0.59
N SER A 316 15.28 23.55 -1.68
CA SER A 316 15.00 22.35 -2.48
C SER A 316 16.27 21.85 -3.19
N GLU A 317 17.01 22.77 -3.82
CA GLU A 317 18.24 22.53 -4.57
C GLU A 317 19.44 22.25 -3.69
N GLN A 318 19.60 22.96 -2.57
CA GLN A 318 20.61 22.65 -1.55
C GLN A 318 20.50 21.19 -1.07
N LYS A 319 19.27 20.72 -0.86
CA LYS A 319 19.00 19.31 -0.50
C LYS A 319 19.30 18.34 -1.64
N LEU A 320 19.22 18.80 -2.89
CA LEU A 320 19.51 18.00 -4.07
C LEU A 320 21.02 17.89 -4.28
N LEU A 321 21.76 19.00 -4.20
CA LEU A 321 23.23 19.01 -4.21
C LEU A 321 23.80 18.07 -3.15
N ASN A 322 23.38 18.22 -1.88
CA ASN A 322 23.85 17.35 -0.80
C ASN A 322 23.54 15.87 -1.06
N LYS A 323 22.42 15.59 -1.75
CA LYS A 323 22.05 14.22 -2.10
C LYS A 323 22.95 13.67 -3.21
N GLU A 324 23.28 14.47 -4.23
CA GLU A 324 24.19 14.05 -5.30
C GLU A 324 25.62 13.87 -4.78
N LEU A 325 26.13 14.79 -3.93
CA LEU A 325 27.45 14.62 -3.29
C LEU A 325 27.54 13.33 -2.46
N ASN A 326 26.50 13.03 -1.67
CA ASN A 326 26.42 11.78 -0.93
C ASN A 326 26.45 10.54 -1.86
N LYS A 327 25.88 10.62 -3.07
CA LYS A 327 25.96 9.51 -4.04
C LYS A 327 27.37 9.31 -4.54
N PHE A 328 28.08 10.38 -4.90
CA PHE A 328 29.49 10.30 -5.31
C PHE A 328 30.35 9.69 -4.21
N CYS A 329 30.20 10.18 -2.96
CA CYS A 329 30.89 9.59 -1.81
C CYS A 329 30.57 8.10 -1.64
N THR A 330 29.30 7.72 -1.81
CA THR A 330 28.86 6.32 -1.71
C THR A 330 29.50 5.45 -2.78
N ALA A 331 29.54 5.94 -4.02
CA ALA A 331 30.15 5.24 -5.13
C ALA A 331 31.64 5.01 -4.88
N LEU A 332 32.37 6.04 -4.44
CA LEU A 332 33.80 5.94 -4.17
C LEU A 332 34.11 5.00 -2.99
N VAL A 333 33.39 5.09 -1.86
CA VAL A 333 33.62 4.20 -0.72
C VAL A 333 33.36 2.74 -1.08
N LYS A 334 32.31 2.48 -1.88
CA LYS A 334 32.06 1.14 -2.42
C LYS A 334 33.17 0.68 -3.36
N GLN A 335 33.64 1.55 -4.24
CA GLN A 335 34.74 1.27 -5.14
C GLN A 335 36.02 0.94 -4.38
N VAL A 336 36.37 1.66 -3.32
CA VAL A 336 37.63 1.45 -2.59
C VAL A 336 37.56 0.23 -1.66
N TYR A 337 36.45 0.04 -0.94
CA TYR A 337 36.38 -0.94 0.15
C TYR A 337 35.46 -2.13 -0.10
N MET A 338 34.60 -2.08 -1.11
CA MET A 338 33.65 -3.15 -1.43
C MET A 338 33.91 -3.80 -2.79
N SER A 339 34.78 -3.24 -3.64
CA SER A 339 35.14 -3.84 -4.95
C SER A 339 36.20 -4.94 -4.85
N GLN A 340 36.95 -5.04 -3.74
CA GLN A 340 37.95 -6.10 -3.52
C GLN A 340 37.38 -7.37 -2.86
N ALA A 341 36.10 -7.41 -2.51
CA ALA A 341 35.48 -8.57 -1.86
C ALA A 341 34.86 -9.61 -2.82
N TYR A 342 35.06 -9.48 -4.14
CA TYR A 342 34.51 -10.41 -5.14
C TYR A 342 35.51 -10.85 -6.23
N ILE A 343 36.81 -10.64 -6.01
CA ILE A 343 37.86 -11.27 -6.81
C ILE A 343 38.88 -11.84 -5.83
N ILE A 344 38.68 -13.11 -5.44
CA ILE A 344 39.65 -14.18 -5.16
C ILE A 344 38.82 -15.32 -4.56
N GLU A 345 39.03 -16.50 -5.16
CA GLU A 345 38.42 -17.84 -5.02
C GLU A 345 37.68 -18.20 -3.73
#